data_AF-A0A1C0SJ78-F1
#
_entry.id   AF-A0A1C0SJ78-F1
#
_cell.length_a   1.000
_cell.length_b   1.000
_cell.length_c   1.000
_cell.angle_alpha   90.00
_cell.angle_beta   90.00
_cell.angle_gamma   90.00
#
_symmetry.space_group_name_H-M   'P 1'
#
loop_
_entity.id
_entity.type
_entity.pdbx_description
1 polymer ?
#
loop_
_entity_poly.entity_id
_entity_poly.type
_entity_poly.pdbx_seq_one_letter_code
_entity_poly.pdbx_strand_id
1 'polypeptide(L)'
;MTAIATIVAIGVQVPSVVVLIAEDTVISVETTGGVSLTEPDLEAVRSALATGTVMRAGVYPALSSQFDLWPVKTAAAPRAVIGLAFDPDRRPVSPDTMVDVVCTILVLALSRQRSSKGVRPSAEVKR
;
A
#
# COMPACT_ATOMS: atom_id res chain seq x y z
N MET A 1 10.97 6.97 -1.10
CA MET A 1 9.63 6.39 -1.31
C MET A 1 8.50 7.36 -0.92
N THR A 2 8.82 8.62 -0.59
CA THR A 2 7.91 9.68 -0.13
C THR A 2 6.86 10.10 -1.16
N ALA A 3 7.19 10.10 -2.46
CA ALA A 3 6.27 10.56 -3.52
C ALA A 3 4.98 9.75 -3.62
N ILE A 4 5.00 8.46 -3.26
CA ILE A 4 3.83 7.57 -3.37
C ILE A 4 2.81 7.89 -2.27
N ALA A 5 3.26 8.01 -1.03
CA ALA A 5 2.39 8.39 0.08
C ALA A 5 1.81 9.81 -0.13
N THR A 6 2.60 10.71 -0.74
CA THR A 6 2.11 12.04 -1.14
C THR A 6 1.04 11.97 -2.23
N ILE A 7 1.18 11.12 -3.26
CA ILE A 7 0.16 10.94 -4.30
C ILE A 7 -1.15 10.41 -3.70
N VAL A 8 -1.07 9.43 -2.79
CA VAL A 8 -2.23 8.90 -2.07
C VAL A 8 -2.89 10.01 -1.24
N ALA A 9 -2.12 10.75 -0.44
CA ALA A 9 -2.66 11.80 0.41
C ALA A 9 -3.29 12.95 -0.37
N ILE A 10 -2.67 13.38 -1.47
CA ILE A 10 -3.21 14.47 -2.32
C ILE A 10 -4.48 14.01 -3.03
N GLY A 11 -4.53 12.76 -3.51
CA GLY A 11 -5.70 12.22 -4.20
C GLY A 11 -6.91 12.07 -3.28
N VAL A 12 -6.71 11.60 -2.04
CA VAL A 12 -7.81 11.14 -1.18
C VAL A 12 -8.18 12.14 -0.08
N GLN A 13 -7.32 13.10 0.27
CA GLN A 13 -7.55 14.11 1.33
C GLN A 13 -7.86 13.53 2.73
N VAL A 14 -7.59 12.24 2.97
CA VAL A 14 -7.76 11.57 4.26
C VAL A 14 -6.42 11.02 4.74
N PRO A 15 -6.25 10.78 6.06
CA PRO A 15 -5.05 10.13 6.55
C PRO A 15 -4.86 8.76 5.89
N SER A 16 -3.65 8.50 5.42
CA SER A 16 -3.35 7.33 4.60
C SER A 16 -2.11 6.61 5.08
N VAL A 17 -2.04 5.31 4.80
CA VAL A 17 -0.84 4.50 4.99
C VAL A 17 -0.56 3.68 3.74
N VAL A 18 0.71 3.54 3.39
CA VAL A 18 1.17 2.62 2.36
C VAL A 18 2.14 1.66 3.01
N VAL A 19 1.81 0.36 2.95
CA VAL A 19 2.63 -0.71 3.52
C VAL A 19 3.20 -1.54 2.39
N LEU A 20 4.53 -1.73 2.39
CA LEU A 20 5.19 -2.69 1.51
C LEU A 20 5.63 -3.90 2.32
N ILE A 21 5.29 -5.08 1.80
CA ILE A 21 5.62 -6.37 2.42
C ILE A 21 6.40 -7.22 1.42
N ALA A 22 7.52 -7.79 1.87
CA ALA A 22 8.27 -8.82 1.17
C ALA A 22 8.40 -10.04 2.09
N GLU A 23 8.10 -11.23 1.58
CA GLU A 23 8.25 -12.47 2.35
C GLU A 23 7.59 -12.40 3.75
N ASP A 24 6.36 -11.87 3.79
CA ASP A 24 5.56 -11.64 5.02
C ASP A 24 6.17 -10.64 6.04
N THR A 25 7.29 -10.02 5.69
CA THR A 25 7.94 -8.98 6.50
C THR A 25 7.59 -7.60 5.96
N VAL A 26 7.18 -6.69 6.85
CA VAL A 26 6.99 -5.28 6.52
C VAL A 26 8.36 -4.64 6.26
N ILE A 27 8.62 -4.27 5.01
CA ILE A 27 9.89 -3.67 4.58
C ILE A 27 9.84 -2.14 4.58
N SER A 28 8.65 -1.55 4.50
CA SER A 28 8.46 -0.11 4.53
C SER A 28 7.01 0.24 4.88
N VAL A 29 6.88 1.30 5.67
CA VAL A 29 5.61 1.93 6.04
C VAL A 29 5.76 3.41 5.77
N GLU A 30 4.82 3.98 5.03
CA GLU A 30 4.73 5.42 4.81
C GLU A 30 3.34 5.89 5.24
N THR A 31 3.26 6.82 6.19
CA THR A 31 1.98 7.35 6.68
C THR A 31 1.83 8.84 6.37
N THR A 32 0.59 9.29 6.27
CA THR A 32 0.22 10.70 6.10
C THR A 32 -0.91 11.06 7.07
N GLY A 33 -1.01 12.33 7.45
CA GLY A 33 -2.05 12.78 8.38
C GLY A 33 -1.84 12.34 9.83
N GLY A 34 -0.59 12.02 10.22
CA GLY A 34 -0.23 11.74 11.62
C GLY A 34 -0.72 10.40 12.18
N VAL A 35 -1.24 9.51 11.33
CA VAL A 35 -1.67 8.17 11.74
C VAL A 35 -0.50 7.21 11.86
N SER A 36 -0.64 6.21 12.73
CA SER A 36 0.28 5.09 12.89
C SER A 36 -0.46 3.76 12.75
N LEU A 37 0.23 2.72 12.28
CA LEU A 37 -0.30 1.37 12.27
C LEU A 37 -0.25 0.76 13.67
N THR A 38 -1.32 0.07 14.03
CA THR A 38 -1.39 -0.79 15.21
C THR A 38 -1.33 -2.27 14.81
N GLU A 39 -1.15 -3.18 15.77
CA GLU A 39 -1.11 -4.62 15.49
C GLU A 39 -2.40 -5.13 14.78
N PRO A 40 -3.62 -4.70 15.18
CA PRO A 40 -4.83 -5.01 14.43
C PRO A 40 -4.82 -4.56 12.97
N ASP A 41 -4.19 -3.42 12.68
CA ASP A 41 -4.07 -2.94 11.30
C ASP A 41 -3.10 -3.79 10.49
N LEU A 42 -2.00 -4.25 11.10
CA LEU A 42 -1.04 -5.13 10.43
C LEU A 42 -1.66 -6.49 10.10
N GLU A 43 -2.47 -7.04 10.99
CA GLU A 43 -3.17 -8.30 10.73
C GLU A 43 -4.20 -8.16 9.60
N ALA A 44 -4.92 -7.03 9.57
CA ALA A 44 -5.81 -6.70 8.47
C ALA A 44 -5.03 -6.51 7.15
N VAL A 45 -3.86 -5.87 7.17
CA VAL A 45 -2.98 -5.72 6.00
C VAL A 45 -2.53 -7.07 5.46
N ARG A 46 -2.07 -7.99 6.33
CA ARG A 46 -1.70 -9.35 5.94
C ARG A 46 -2.88 -10.10 5.35
N SER A 47 -4.05 -10.00 5.98
CA SER A 47 -5.30 -10.60 5.48
C SER A 47 -5.71 -10.05 4.11
N ALA A 48 -5.58 -8.75 3.88
CA ALA A 48 -5.89 -8.12 2.59
C ALA A 48 -4.96 -8.62 1.48
N LEU A 49 -3.67 -8.78 1.80
CA LEU A 49 -2.68 -9.33 0.87
C LEU A 49 -2.84 -10.82 0.61
N ALA A 50 -3.27 -11.58 1.62
CA ALA A 50 -3.49 -13.02 1.51
C ALA A 50 -4.71 -13.32 0.62
N THR A 51 -5.81 -12.58 0.84
CA THR A 51 -7.05 -12.74 0.06
C THR A 51 -7.01 -12.01 -1.29
N GLY A 52 -6.18 -10.96 -1.42
CA GLY A 52 -6.17 -10.08 -2.58
C GLY A 52 -7.46 -9.27 -2.73
N THR A 53 -8.22 -9.11 -1.64
CA THR A 53 -9.51 -8.40 -1.62
C THR A 53 -9.46 -7.12 -0.79
N VAL A 54 -10.30 -6.16 -1.14
CA VAL A 54 -10.46 -4.92 -0.38
C VAL A 54 -11.09 -5.25 0.96
N MET A 55 -10.48 -4.79 2.05
CA MET A 55 -11.01 -4.96 3.39
C MET A 55 -11.48 -3.62 3.93
N ARG A 56 -12.68 -3.59 4.50
CA ARG A 56 -13.25 -2.37 5.06
C ARG A 56 -13.07 -2.37 6.57
N ALA A 57 -12.61 -1.24 7.10
CA ALA A 57 -12.57 -1.01 8.54
C ALA A 57 -13.94 -1.30 9.15
N GLY A 58 -13.96 -1.97 10.31
CA GLY A 58 -15.18 -2.36 11.00
C GLY A 58 -15.90 -3.60 10.41
N VAL A 59 -15.36 -4.22 9.37
CA VAL A 59 -15.87 -5.48 8.79
C VAL A 59 -14.84 -6.57 8.98
N TYR A 60 -15.24 -7.76 9.44
CA TYR A 60 -14.33 -8.89 9.58
C TYR A 60 -13.60 -9.19 8.26
N PRO A 61 -12.28 -9.48 8.26
CA PRO A 61 -11.35 -9.54 9.40
C PRO A 61 -10.84 -8.21 9.99
N ALA A 62 -11.11 -7.06 9.35
CA ALA A 62 -10.62 -5.73 9.75
C ALA A 62 -11.51 -5.02 10.81
N LEU A 63 -12.12 -5.77 11.73
CA LEU A 63 -13.05 -5.23 12.74
C LEU A 63 -12.44 -4.14 13.61
N SER A 64 -11.18 -4.35 14.02
CA SER A 64 -10.44 -3.43 14.89
C SER A 64 -9.47 -2.53 14.12
N SER A 65 -9.43 -2.64 12.78
CA SER A 65 -8.57 -1.78 11.98
C SER A 65 -9.25 -0.44 11.74
N GLN A 66 -8.44 0.62 11.75
CA GLN A 66 -8.88 1.99 11.48
C GLN A 66 -8.89 2.32 9.99
N PHE A 67 -8.38 1.43 9.14
CA PHE A 67 -8.16 1.67 7.72
C PHE A 67 -9.03 0.78 6.85
N ASP A 68 -9.58 1.37 5.80
CA ASP A 68 -9.95 0.59 4.62
C ASP A 68 -8.69 0.24 3.83
N LEU A 69 -8.53 -1.02 3.48
CA LEU A 69 -7.31 -1.57 2.91
C LEU A 69 -7.55 -2.06 1.49
N TRP A 70 -6.82 -1.48 0.53
CA TRP A 70 -6.77 -1.93 -0.85
C TRP A 70 -5.44 -2.63 -1.13
N PRO A 71 -5.45 -3.95 -1.40
CA PRO A 71 -4.26 -4.64 -1.83
C PRO A 71 -3.89 -4.24 -3.26
N VAL A 72 -2.62 -3.90 -3.46
CA VAL A 72 -2.07 -3.58 -4.77
C VAL A 72 -1.71 -4.89 -5.47
N LYS A 73 -2.43 -5.21 -6.55
CA LYS A 73 -2.26 -6.43 -7.33
C LYS A 73 -0.93 -6.41 -8.10
N THR A 74 0.16 -6.83 -7.45
CA THR A 74 1.46 -7.05 -8.09
C THR A 74 1.71 -8.55 -8.29
N ALA A 75 2.18 -8.94 -9.47
CA ALA A 75 2.45 -10.35 -9.79
C ALA A 75 3.68 -10.94 -9.06
N ALA A 76 4.48 -10.12 -8.39
CA ALA A 76 5.70 -10.53 -7.70
C ALA A 76 5.99 -9.62 -6.50
N ALA A 77 6.77 -10.12 -5.53
CA ALA A 77 7.17 -9.39 -4.33
C ALA A 77 8.14 -8.22 -4.63
N PRO A 78 8.12 -7.11 -3.84
CA PRO A 78 7.23 -6.85 -2.72
C PRO A 78 5.77 -6.58 -3.14
N ARG A 79 4.84 -6.99 -2.28
CA ARG A 79 3.40 -6.65 -2.35
C ARG A 79 3.18 -5.34 -1.61
N ALA A 80 2.12 -4.62 -1.95
CA ALA A 80 1.78 -3.37 -1.29
C ALA A 80 0.30 -3.31 -0.91
N VAL A 81 -0.03 -2.58 0.15
CA VAL A 81 -1.40 -2.25 0.56
C VAL A 81 -1.49 -0.75 0.76
N ILE A 82 -2.59 -0.17 0.30
CA ILE A 82 -2.97 1.21 0.60
C ILE A 82 -4.08 1.16 1.65
N GLY A 83 -3.82 1.79 2.80
CA GLY A 83 -4.80 1.99 3.86
C GLY A 83 -5.29 3.44 3.89
N LEU A 84 -6.60 3.62 4.02
CA LEU A 84 -7.23 4.94 4.12
C LEU A 84 -8.13 4.99 5.36
N ALA A 85 -7.86 5.93 6.25
CA ALA A 85 -8.67 6.15 7.45
C ALA A 85 -9.85 7.07 7.10
N PHE A 86 -10.89 6.48 6.53
CA PHE A 86 -12.15 7.18 6.31
C PHE A 86 -12.91 7.33 7.63
N ASP A 87 -13.51 8.51 7.83
CA ASP A 87 -14.59 8.67 8.80
C ASP A 87 -15.76 7.76 8.36
N PRO A 88 -16.22 6.81 9.23
CA PRO A 88 -17.27 5.87 8.89
C PRO A 88 -18.58 6.56 8.47
N ASP A 89 -18.87 7.74 9.01
CA ASP A 89 -20.10 8.49 8.71
C ASP A 89 -19.96 9.37 7.45
N ARG A 90 -18.74 9.57 6.95
CA ARG A 90 -18.44 10.44 5.80
C ARG A 90 -17.73 9.70 4.66
N ARG A 91 -17.83 8.37 4.65
CA ARG A 91 -17.19 7.57 3.60
C ARG A 91 -17.78 7.94 2.23
N PRO A 92 -16.93 8.23 1.22
CA PRO A 92 -17.41 8.48 -0.14
C PRO A 92 -18.24 7.31 -0.68
N VAL A 93 -19.17 7.58 -1.58
CA VAL A 93 -20.04 6.56 -2.19
C VAL A 93 -19.24 5.58 -3.08
N SER A 94 -18.14 6.04 -3.68
CA SER A 94 -17.27 5.18 -4.49
C SER A 94 -15.80 5.61 -4.37
N PRO A 95 -15.12 5.23 -3.27
CA PRO A 95 -13.69 5.50 -3.11
C PRO A 95 -12.84 4.60 -4.03
N ASP A 96 -13.37 3.45 -4.43
CA ASP A 96 -12.65 2.42 -5.18
C ASP A 96 -12.06 2.92 -6.49
N THR A 97 -12.82 3.67 -7.30
CA THR A 97 -12.34 4.16 -8.61
C THR A 97 -11.08 5.01 -8.48
N MET A 98 -11.04 5.90 -7.49
CA MET A 98 -9.89 6.75 -7.26
C MET A 98 -8.70 5.94 -6.71
N VAL A 99 -8.96 5.02 -5.78
CA VAL A 99 -7.91 4.17 -5.20
C VAL A 99 -7.33 3.22 -6.25
N ASP A 100 -8.13 2.71 -7.18
CA ASP A 100 -7.69 1.86 -8.28
C ASP A 100 -6.71 2.59 -9.22
N VAL A 101 -6.95 3.87 -9.50
CA VAL A 101 -6.01 4.71 -10.26
C VAL A 101 -4.68 4.84 -9.52
N VAL A 102 -4.72 5.12 -8.21
CA VAL A 102 -3.51 5.23 -7.39
C VAL A 102 -2.77 3.90 -7.28
N CYS A 103 -3.49 2.78 -7.09
CA CYS A 103 -2.96 1.43 -7.13
C CYS A 103 -2.23 1.16 -8.45
N THR A 104 -2.82 1.53 -9.58
CA THR A 104 -2.21 1.35 -10.91
C THR A 104 -0.91 2.15 -11.05
N ILE A 105 -0.90 3.40 -10.61
CA ILE A 105 0.31 4.23 -10.59
C ILE A 105 1.39 3.61 -9.69
N LEU A 106 1.00 3.09 -8.53
CA LEU A 106 1.90 2.42 -7.60
C LEU A 106 2.51 1.15 -8.21
N VAL A 107 1.72 0.31 -8.89
CA VAL A 107 2.22 -0.86 -9.64
C VAL A 107 3.29 -0.43 -10.66
N LEU A 108 3.03 0.63 -11.43
CA LEU A 108 3.97 1.15 -12.42
C LEU A 108 5.25 1.68 -11.77
N ALA A 109 5.14 2.41 -10.67
CA ALA A 109 6.28 2.94 -9.92
C ALA A 109 7.15 1.81 -9.33
N LEU A 110 6.53 0.78 -8.74
CA LEU A 110 7.24 -0.38 -8.21
C LEU A 110 7.93 -1.20 -9.32
N SER A 111 7.27 -1.36 -10.46
CA SER A 111 7.84 -2.04 -11.63
C SER A 111 9.10 -1.34 -12.13
N ARG A 112 9.09 -0.01 -12.23
CA ARG A 112 10.26 0.80 -12.64
C ARG A 112 11.43 0.66 -11.66
N GLN A 113 11.16 0.67 -10.35
CA GLN A 113 12.22 0.52 -9.35
C GLN A 113 12.91 -0.84 -9.42
N ARG A 114 12.18 -1.92 -9.76
CA ARG A 114 12.79 -3.24 -9.98
C ARG A 114 13.71 -3.24 -11.19
N SER A 115 13.27 -2.67 -12.31
CA SER A 115 14.11 -2.55 -13.51
C SER A 115 15.40 -1.77 -13.23
N SER A 116 15.35 -0.71 -12.41
CA SER A 116 16.56 0.03 -12.04
C SER A 116 17.47 -0.73 -11.07
N LYS A 117 16.93 -1.58 -10.19
CA LYS A 117 17.74 -2.39 -9.25
C LYS A 117 18.39 -3.62 -9.93
N GLY A 118 17.89 -4.01 -11.11
CA GLY A 118 18.38 -5.14 -11.89
C GLY A 118 19.57 -4.85 -12.81
N VAL A 119 20.06 -3.60 -12.89
CA VAL A 119 21.24 -3.25 -13.71
C VAL A 119 22.44 -2.99 -12.79
N ARG A 120 23.24 -4.03 -12.53
CA ARG A 120 24.62 -3.89 -12.04
C ARG A 120 25.53 -4.05 -13.26
N PRO A 121 26.28 -3.03 -13.71
CA PRO A 121 27.29 -3.23 -14.74
C PRO A 121 28.45 -4.04 -14.15
N SER A 122 28.56 -5.30 -14.55
CA SER A 122 29.80 -6.05 -14.45
C SER A 122 30.84 -5.38 -15.35
N ALA A 123 31.68 -4.55 -14.76
CA ALA A 123 32.92 -4.13 -15.39
C ALA A 123 34.06 -4.36 -14.40
N GLU A 124 34.46 -5.63 -14.29
CA GLU A 124 35.82 -5.98 -13.91
C GLU A 124 36.38 -6.85 -15.05
N VAL A 125 36.97 -6.20 -16.05
CA VAL A 125 37.92 -6.86 -16.96
C VAL A 125 39.29 -6.33 -16.58
N LYS A 126 39.94 -7.11 -15.72
CA LYS A 126 41.35 -7.03 -15.38
C LYS A 126 42.18 -7.28 -16.65
N ARG A 127 43.07 -6.35 -16.99
CA ARG A 127 44.28 -6.63 -17.76
C ARG A 127 45.46 -6.06 -16.99
#